data_AF-A0A7L4BKA0-F1
#
_entry.id   AF-A0A7L4BKA0-F1
#
_cell.length_a   1.000
_cell.length_b   1.000
_cell.length_c   1.000
_cell.angle_alpha   90.00
_cell.angle_beta   90.00
_cell.angle_gamma   90.00
#
_symmetry.space_group_name_H-M   'P 1'
#
loop_
_entity.id
_entity.type
_entity.pdbx_description
1 polymer ?
#
loop_
_entity_poly.entity_id
_entity_poly.type
_entity_poly.pdbx_seq_one_letter_code
_entity_poly.pdbx_strand_id
1 'polypeptide(L)' 'PCVLGCEGITSGRCCWEVEVTPKGSWAVGVARESLKRKEETTGSPEMELWSMGLCEDQFWALTSLER' A
#
# COMPACT_ATOMS: atom_id res chain seq x y z
N PRO A 1 0.92 8.25 -8.03
CA PRO A 1 0.84 9.19 -6.88
C PRO A 1 0.05 8.51 -5.75
N CYS A 2 0.41 8.74 -4.49
CA CYS A 2 -0.26 8.11 -3.34
C CYS A 2 -0.58 9.13 -2.24
N VAL A 3 -1.58 8.82 -1.43
CA VAL A 3 -2.02 9.60 -0.26
C VAL A 3 -2.15 8.65 0.93
N LEU A 4 -1.88 9.15 2.13
CA LEU A 4 -2.03 8.39 3.38
C LEU A 4 -3.27 8.86 4.12
N GLY A 5 -3.84 7.96 4.94
CA GLY A 5 -4.84 8.35 5.94
C GLY A 5 -4.28 9.35 6.95
N CYS A 6 -5.16 10.08 7.63
CA CYS A 6 -4.75 11.10 8.60
C CYS A 6 -4.16 10.50 9.88
N GLU A 7 -4.67 9.34 10.32
CA GLU A 7 -4.27 8.70 11.57
C GLU A 7 -3.49 7.40 11.30
N GLY A 8 -2.39 7.21 12.03
CA GLY A 8 -1.63 5.98 12.04
C GLY A 8 -2.22 4.94 12.98
N ILE A 9 -1.95 3.67 12.71
CA ILE A 9 -2.36 2.54 13.55
C ILE A 9 -1.14 2.07 14.35
N THR A 10 -1.21 2.15 15.67
CA THR A 10 -0.08 1.76 16.56
C THR A 10 -0.33 0.44 17.31
N SER A 11 -1.58 0.02 17.44
CA SER A 11 -1.96 -1.24 18.09
C SER A 11 -3.41 -1.63 17.77
N GLY A 12 -3.80 -2.86 18.09
CA GLY A 12 -5.18 -3.35 17.93
C GLY A 12 -5.51 -3.87 16.54
N ARG A 13 -6.80 -3.90 16.20
CA ARG A 13 -7.33 -4.28 14.89
C ARG A 13 -8.11 -3.10 14.32
N CYS A 14 -7.81 -2.72 13.10
CA CYS A 14 -8.48 -1.65 12.38
C CYS A 14 -9.00 -2.20 11.05
N CYS A 15 -10.21 -1.79 10.68
CA CYS A 15 -10.84 -2.14 9.42
C CYS A 15 -11.33 -0.85 8.75
N TRP A 16 -11.23 -0.78 7.43
CA TRP A 16 -11.77 0.32 6.63
C TRP A 16 -12.34 -0.25 5.34
N GLU A 17 -13.25 0.51 4.73
CA GLU A 17 -13.89 0.17 3.46
C GLU A 17 -13.56 1.26 2.44
N VAL A 18 -13.35 0.86 1.19
CA VAL A 18 -13.06 1.78 0.08
C VAL A 18 -13.97 1.41 -1.07
N GLU A 19 -14.76 2.37 -1.55
CA GLU A 19 -15.49 2.23 -2.81
C GLU A 19 -14.52 2.48 -3.97
N VAL A 20 -14.43 1.52 -4.88
CA VAL A 20 -13.53 1.55 -6.03
C VAL A 20 -14.31 1.45 -7.33
N THR A 21 -13.76 2.05 -8.38
CA THR A 21 -14.30 1.89 -9.74
C THR A 21 -13.89 0.54 -10.33
N PRO A 22 -14.78 -0.14 -11.07
CA PRO A 22 -14.42 -1.35 -11.82
C PRO A 22 -13.56 -1.07 -13.06
N LYS A 23 -13.36 0.21 -13.41
CA LYS A 23 -12.53 0.65 -14.54
C LYS A 23 -11.37 1.52 -14.08
N GLY A 24 -10.22 1.37 -14.72
CA GLY A 24 -9.01 2.13 -14.44
C GLY A 24 -8.12 1.46 -13.39
N SER A 25 -7.05 2.15 -13.01
CA SER A 25 -6.06 1.62 -12.06
C SER A 25 -6.22 2.24 -10.67
N TRP A 26 -6.16 1.40 -9.65
CA TRP A 26 -6.20 1.82 -8.25
C TRP A 26 -5.41 0.85 -7.37
N ALA A 27 -4.99 1.35 -6.21
CA ALA A 27 -4.29 0.56 -5.20
C ALA A 27 -4.73 1.02 -3.81
N VAL A 28 -4.92 0.07 -2.90
CA VAL A 28 -5.21 0.30 -1.48
C VAL A 28 -4.30 -0.57 -0.63
N GLY A 29 -3.98 -0.10 0.58
CA GLY A 29 -3.02 -0.81 1.41
C GLY A 29 -2.67 -0.10 2.70
N VAL A 30 -1.65 -0.63 3.38
CA VAL A 30 -1.06 -0.11 4.61
C VAL A 30 0.43 0.06 4.38
N ALA A 31 0.96 1.22 4.78
CA ALA A 31 2.39 1.50 4.80
C ALA A 31 2.84 1.79 6.22
N ARG A 32 4.10 1.45 6.54
CA ARG A 32 4.74 1.97 7.75
C ARG A 32 4.90 3.49 7.62
N GLU A 33 4.64 4.21 8.70
CA GLU A 33 4.78 5.68 8.73
C GLU A 33 6.22 6.12 8.39
N SER A 34 7.22 5.32 8.76
CA SER A 34 8.64 5.55 8.49
C SER A 34 9.04 5.38 7.03
N LEU A 35 8.16 4.88 6.15
CA LEU A 35 8.43 4.75 4.73
C LEU A 35 8.74 6.14 4.16
N LYS A 36 10.01 6.39 3.83
CA LYS A 36 10.42 7.68 3.29
C LYS A 36 9.64 7.95 1.99
N ARG A 37 8.90 9.06 1.96
CA ARG A 37 8.11 9.55 0.82
C ARG A 37 8.98 9.94 -0.40
N LYS A 38 10.28 9.67 -0.39
CA LYS A 38 11.23 10.11 -1.41
C LYS A 38 12.26 9.00 -1.70
N GLU A 39 12.22 8.56 -2.95
CA GLU A 39 13.35 8.17 -3.82
C GLU A 39 14.40 7.22 -3.20
N GLU A 40 14.43 5.99 -3.74
CA GLU A 40 15.54 5.03 -3.68
C GLU A 40 16.32 4.98 -2.37
N THR A 41 15.88 4.17 -1.41
CA THR A 41 16.81 3.62 -0.43
C THR A 41 16.97 2.14 -0.71
N THR A 42 18.06 1.83 -1.41
CA THR A 42 18.68 0.52 -1.49
C THR A 42 18.91 -0.01 -0.07
N GLY A 43 18.00 -0.89 0.38
CA GLY A 43 18.23 -1.70 1.58
C GLY A 43 17.28 -1.46 2.76
N SER A 44 15.96 -1.50 2.57
CA SER A 44 15.05 -1.92 3.65
C SER A 44 14.63 -3.38 3.43
N PRO A 45 15.06 -4.32 4.29
CA PRO A 45 14.55 -5.68 4.30
C PRO A 45 13.21 -5.68 5.06
N GLU A 46 12.26 -6.47 4.59
CA GLU A 46 10.90 -6.64 5.15
C GLU A 46 9.90 -5.53 4.79
N MET A 47 9.20 -5.77 3.69
CA MET A 47 7.86 -5.27 3.33
C MET A 47 7.25 -4.17 4.21
N GLU A 48 7.64 -2.93 3.94
CA GLU A 48 7.12 -1.73 4.64
C GLU A 48 5.81 -1.20 4.02
N LEU A 49 5.31 -1.89 3.00
CA LEU A 49 4.07 -1.61 2.28
C LEU A 49 3.36 -2.91 1.95
N TRP A 50 2.12 -3.03 2.37
CA TRP A 50 1.19 -4.10 2.01
C TRP A 50 0.09 -3.47 1.18
N SER A 51 -0.12 -3.93 -0.05
CA SER A 51 -1.14 -3.33 -0.91
C SER A 51 -1.70 -4.32 -1.92
N MET A 52 -2.88 -4.00 -2.43
CA MET A 52 -3.55 -4.72 -3.50
C MET A 52 -4.26 -3.72 -4.40
N GLY A 53 -4.57 -4.13 -5.62
CA GLY A 53 -5.17 -3.21 -6.57
C GLY A 53 -5.66 -3.86 -7.84
N LEU A 54 -6.13 -2.99 -8.74
CA LEU A 54 -6.48 -3.29 -10.12
C LEU A 54 -5.56 -2.46 -11.01
N CYS A 55 -4.96 -3.09 -12.01
CA CYS A 55 -4.22 -2.39 -13.06
C CYS A 55 -4.34 -3.19 -14.35
N GLU A 56 -4.61 -2.52 -15.47
CA GLU A 56 -4.79 -3.18 -16.78
C GLU A 56 -5.79 -4.35 -16.73
N ASP A 57 -6.92 -4.14 -16.04
CA ASP A 57 -7.97 -5.13 -15.83
C ASP A 57 -7.53 -6.41 -15.08
N GLN A 58 -6.36 -6.37 -14.41
CA GLN A 58 -5.83 -7.45 -13.62
C GLN A 58 -5.68 -7.06 -12.14
N PHE A 59 -6.17 -7.94 -11.27
CA PHE A 59 -5.96 -7.82 -9.83
C PHE A 59 -4.55 -8.27 -9.44
N TRP A 60 -3.95 -7.55 -8.51
CA TRP A 60 -2.65 -7.90 -7.95
C TRP A 60 -2.65 -7.69 -6.44
N ALA A 61 -1.74 -8.40 -5.77
CA ALA A 61 -1.42 -8.22 -4.36
C ALA A 61 0.09 -8.16 -4.21
N LEU A 62 0.59 -7.08 -3.61
CA LEU A 62 1.97 -6.95 -3.21
C LEU A 62 2.08 -7.62 -1.84
N THR A 63 2.58 -8.85 -1.85
CA THR A 63 2.75 -9.72 -0.65
C THR A 63 4.20 -10.04 -0.33
N SER A 64 5.14 -9.70 -1.21
CA SER A 64 6.58 -9.68 -0.96
C SER A 64 7.24 -8.68 -1.91
N LEU A 65 8.20 -7.88 -1.43
CA LEU A 65 9.14 -7.17 -2.29
C LEU A 65 10.40 -8.05 -2.39
N GLU A 66 10.24 -9.24 -2.93
CA GLU A 66 11.37 -10.10 -3.25
C GLU A 66 12.07 -9.55 -4.49
N ARG A 67 13.38 -9.38 -4.37
CA ARG A 67 14.27 -9.00 -5.47
C ARG A 67 14.64 -10.23 -6.28
#